data_AF-A0A1G6QZN7-F1
#
_entry.id   AF-A0A1G6QZN7-F1
#
_cell.length_a   1.000
_cell.length_b   1.000
_cell.length_c   1.000
_cell.angle_alpha   90.00
_cell.angle_beta   90.00
_cell.angle_gamma   90.00
#
_symmetry.space_group_name_H-M   'P 1'
#
loop_
_entity.id
_entity.type
_entity.pdbx_description
1 polymer ?
#
loop_
_entity_poly.entity_id
_entity_poly.type
_entity_poly.pdbx_seq_one_letter_code
_entity_poly.pdbx_strand_id
1 'polypeptide(L)'
;MNMYSPGPIPRHAGPPASSTPITDFLRAPRPGVSDGYVVLPRSLAEAMPLPWQQQMTHLLHEFHQVYAHLNWPEYRVVPSRKERLVDLDEEQLAEVGCFVEIDADGELVYRERNGRRIEDPERHEVFVSCLDPIPSQHQNANQDTPPRGFPAPTWG
;
A
#
# COMPACT_ATOMS: atom_id res chain seq x y z
N MET A 1 -18.08 30.09 -1.54
CA MET A 1 -18.04 28.72 -2.11
C MET A 1 -16.87 28.66 -3.09
N ASN A 2 -15.65 28.32 -2.66
CA ASN A 2 -14.48 28.28 -3.55
C ASN A 2 -14.26 26.84 -4.06
N MET A 3 -14.61 26.59 -5.33
CA MET A 3 -14.27 25.36 -6.04
C MET A 3 -12.76 25.34 -6.32
N TYR A 4 -12.02 24.49 -5.61
CA TYR A 4 -10.68 24.08 -6.04
C TYR A 4 -10.83 23.12 -7.22
N SER A 5 -10.77 23.64 -8.44
CA SER A 5 -10.52 22.81 -9.62
C SER A 5 -9.03 22.46 -9.64
N PRO A 6 -8.63 21.18 -9.54
CA PRO A 6 -7.24 20.81 -9.77
C PRO A 6 -6.93 21.16 -11.23
N GLY A 7 -5.99 22.08 -11.43
CA GLY A 7 -5.49 22.43 -12.76
C GLY A 7 -4.96 21.20 -13.50
N PRO A 8 -4.86 21.24 -14.83
CA PRO A 8 -4.29 20.15 -15.61
C PRO A 8 -2.89 19.80 -15.09
N ILE A 9 -2.58 18.50 -15.03
CA ILE A 9 -1.26 18.03 -14.59
C ILE A 9 -0.17 18.72 -15.43
N PRO A 10 0.77 19.46 -14.83
CA PRO A 10 1.85 20.10 -15.56
C PRO A 10 2.62 19.06 -16.36
N ARG A 11 2.66 19.20 -17.68
CA ARG A 11 3.55 18.40 -18.52
C ARG A 11 4.95 18.95 -18.31
N HIS A 12 5.85 18.14 -17.75
CA HIS A 12 7.26 18.52 -17.64
C HIS A 12 7.84 18.67 -19.05
N ALA A 13 8.16 19.91 -19.44
CA ALA A 13 8.85 20.22 -20.69
C ALA A 13 10.37 20.19 -20.42
N GLY A 14 10.99 19.04 -20.61
CA GLY A 14 12.43 18.84 -20.46
C GLY A 14 12.83 17.37 -20.61
N PRO A 15 14.12 17.07 -20.84
CA PRO A 15 14.60 15.69 -20.80
C PRO A 15 14.29 15.07 -19.43
N PRO A 16 14.01 13.75 -19.37
CA PRO A 16 13.62 13.11 -18.12
C PRO A 16 14.72 13.30 -17.07
N ALA A 17 14.34 13.82 -15.91
CA ALA A 17 15.28 14.09 -14.81
C ALA A 17 15.94 12.80 -14.26
N SER A 18 15.40 11.63 -14.61
CA SER A 18 15.89 10.31 -14.20
C SER A 18 15.68 9.28 -15.32
N SER A 19 16.59 8.32 -15.41
CA SER A 19 16.44 7.11 -16.24
C SER A 19 15.49 6.07 -15.63
N THR A 20 15.11 6.21 -14.36
CA THR A 20 14.22 5.30 -13.61
C THR A 20 13.15 6.07 -12.81
N PRO A 21 12.32 6.89 -13.46
CA PRO A 21 11.42 7.83 -12.78
C PRO A 21 10.39 7.15 -11.87
N ILE A 22 9.89 5.97 -12.25
CA ILE A 22 8.95 5.18 -11.42
C ILE A 22 9.65 4.69 -10.15
N THR A 23 10.84 4.11 -10.29
CA THR A 23 11.62 3.61 -9.14
C THR A 23 11.93 4.74 -8.16
N ASP A 24 12.35 5.90 -8.66
CA ASP A 24 12.67 7.05 -7.82
C ASP A 24 11.44 7.61 -7.12
N PHE A 25 10.31 7.66 -7.82
CA PHE A 25 9.03 8.09 -7.24
C PHE A 25 8.59 7.17 -6.10
N LEU A 26 8.72 5.86 -6.27
CA LEU A 26 8.27 4.84 -5.32
C LEU A 26 9.26 4.56 -4.17
N ARG A 27 10.50 5.05 -4.25
CA ARG A 27 11.52 4.86 -3.20
C ARG A 27 11.13 5.55 -1.87
N ALA A 28 10.38 6.64 -1.93
CA ALA A 28 9.90 7.31 -0.71
C ALA A 28 8.71 6.55 -0.09
N PRO A 29 8.63 6.45 1.25
CA PRO A 29 7.46 5.86 1.91
C PRO A 29 6.17 6.57 1.48
N ARG A 30 5.23 5.80 0.90
CA ARG A 30 3.96 6.28 0.39
C ARG A 30 2.82 5.33 0.75
N PRO A 31 1.59 5.84 0.95
CA PRO A 31 0.41 4.99 1.12
C PRO A 31 0.24 4.03 -0.06
N GLY A 32 -0.07 2.76 0.24
CA GLY A 32 -0.31 1.74 -0.78
C GLY A 32 0.94 1.25 -1.51
N VAL A 33 2.15 1.63 -1.08
CA VAL A 33 3.41 1.16 -1.67
C VAL A 33 4.13 0.24 -0.67
N SER A 34 4.46 -0.97 -1.13
CA SER A 34 5.34 -1.93 -0.45
C SER A 34 6.44 -2.39 -1.40
N ASP A 35 7.37 -3.22 -0.91
CA ASP A 35 8.54 -3.66 -1.68
C ASP A 35 8.19 -4.34 -3.01
N GLY A 36 7.02 -4.97 -3.09
CA GLY A 36 6.58 -5.72 -4.28
C GLY A 36 5.39 -5.12 -5.03
N TYR A 37 4.64 -4.19 -4.43
CA TYR A 37 3.34 -3.79 -4.95
C TYR A 37 3.04 -2.30 -4.79
N VAL A 38 2.32 -1.77 -5.77
CA VAL A 38 1.62 -0.49 -5.70
C VAL A 38 0.14 -0.78 -5.78
N VAL A 39 -0.59 -0.47 -4.72
CA VAL A 39 -2.03 -0.68 -4.60
C VAL A 39 -2.73 0.67 -4.77
N LEU A 40 -3.65 0.73 -5.72
CA LEU A 40 -4.57 1.85 -5.89
C LEU A 40 -5.98 1.40 -5.47
N PRO A 41 -6.50 1.89 -4.33
CA PRO A 41 -7.88 1.62 -3.93
C PRO A 41 -8.85 2.11 -5.00
N ARG A 42 -9.72 1.22 -5.47
CA ARG A 42 -10.65 1.49 -6.57
C ARG A 42 -11.53 2.72 -6.30
N SER A 43 -12.04 2.84 -5.07
CA SER A 43 -12.89 3.97 -4.68
C SER A 43 -12.19 5.33 -4.81
N LEU A 44 -10.88 5.39 -4.52
CA LEU A 44 -10.06 6.59 -4.70
C LEU A 44 -9.74 6.85 -6.17
N ALA A 45 -9.39 5.80 -6.93
CA ALA A 45 -9.08 5.92 -8.35
C ALA A 45 -10.29 6.44 -9.16
N GLU A 46 -11.49 5.94 -8.86
CA GLU A 46 -12.74 6.36 -9.48
C GLU A 46 -13.26 7.72 -8.96
N ALA A 47 -12.79 8.17 -7.79
CA ALA A 47 -13.12 9.50 -7.25
C ALA A 47 -12.19 10.62 -7.79
N MET A 48 -11.15 10.28 -8.55
CA MET A 48 -10.26 11.27 -9.17
C MET A 48 -11.02 12.19 -10.14
N PRO A 49 -10.53 13.42 -10.39
CA PRO A 49 -11.08 14.27 -11.45
C PRO A 49 -11.09 13.58 -12.82
N LEU A 50 -12.12 13.83 -13.63
CA LEU A 50 -12.28 13.19 -14.95
C LEU A 50 -11.04 13.28 -15.85
N PRO A 51 -10.31 14.42 -15.95
CA PRO A 51 -9.09 14.47 -16.76
C PRO A 51 -8.00 13.49 -16.29
N TRP A 52 -7.91 13.24 -14.99
CA TRP A 52 -6.94 12.29 -14.41
C TRP A 52 -7.39 10.86 -14.66
N GLN A 53 -8.69 10.57 -14.54
CA GLN A 53 -9.22 9.26 -14.92
C GLN A 53 -8.92 8.94 -16.39
N GLN A 54 -9.14 9.88 -17.30
CA GLN A 54 -8.85 9.70 -18.73
C GLN A 54 -7.37 9.40 -18.99
N GLN A 55 -6.46 10.15 -18.36
CA GLN A 55 -5.02 9.90 -18.47
C GLN A 55 -4.63 8.54 -17.89
N MET A 56 -5.14 8.19 -16.71
CA MET A 56 -4.88 6.91 -16.05
C MET A 56 -5.40 5.73 -16.89
N THR A 57 -6.62 5.82 -17.42
CA THR A 57 -7.20 4.77 -18.27
C THR A 57 -6.34 4.52 -19.51
N HIS A 58 -5.83 5.58 -20.14
CA HIS A 58 -4.94 5.43 -21.29
C HIS A 58 -3.64 4.72 -20.91
N LEU A 59 -2.98 5.14 -19.82
CA LEU A 59 -1.76 4.50 -19.33
C LEU A 59 -1.96 3.03 -18.95
N LEU A 60 -3.05 2.71 -18.24
CA LEU A 60 -3.39 1.34 -17.85
C LEU A 60 -3.66 0.46 -19.06
N HIS A 61 -4.31 1.00 -20.10
CA HIS A 61 -4.55 0.29 -21.34
C HIS A 61 -3.24 -0.07 -22.05
N GLU A 62 -2.33 0.89 -22.24
CA GLU A 62 -1.01 0.62 -22.83
C GLU A 62 -0.20 -0.37 -21.98
N PHE A 63 -0.22 -0.20 -20.66
CA PHE A 63 0.45 -1.10 -19.72
C PHE A 63 -0.05 -2.54 -19.86
N HIS A 64 -1.38 -2.76 -19.89
CA HIS A 64 -1.94 -4.10 -20.11
C HIS A 64 -1.58 -4.67 -21.48
N GLN A 65 -1.51 -3.85 -22.53
CA GLN A 65 -1.07 -4.32 -23.86
C GLN A 65 0.39 -4.77 -23.87
N VAL A 66 1.30 -4.01 -23.26
CA VAL A 66 2.73 -4.35 -23.19
C VAL A 66 2.94 -5.67 -22.46
N TYR A 67 2.22 -5.90 -21.35
CA TYR A 67 2.37 -7.07 -20.50
C TYR A 67 1.32 -8.17 -20.75
N ALA A 68 0.54 -8.08 -21.84
CA ALA A 68 -0.53 -9.03 -22.18
C ALA A 68 -0.03 -10.47 -22.39
N HIS A 69 1.26 -10.63 -22.69
CA HIS A 69 1.91 -11.92 -22.92
C HIS A 69 2.22 -12.69 -21.63
N LEU A 70 2.08 -12.06 -20.46
CA LEU A 70 2.28 -12.69 -19.16
C LEU A 70 0.96 -13.31 -18.67
N ASN A 71 1.04 -14.41 -17.93
CA ASN A 71 -0.12 -15.00 -17.24
C ASN A 71 -0.22 -14.42 -15.83
N TRP A 72 -1.08 -13.43 -15.66
CA TRP A 72 -1.26 -12.74 -14.38
C TRP A 72 -2.17 -13.59 -13.47
N PRO A 73 -1.76 -13.89 -12.23
CA PRO A 73 -2.68 -14.47 -11.27
C PRO A 73 -3.70 -13.42 -10.81
N GLU A 74 -4.80 -13.89 -10.23
CA GLU A 74 -5.67 -13.01 -9.45
C GLU A 74 -5.01 -12.72 -8.10
N TYR A 75 -4.88 -11.44 -7.76
CA TYR A 75 -4.30 -11.00 -6.49
C TYR A 75 -5.41 -10.69 -5.49
N ARG A 76 -5.32 -11.29 -4.30
CA ARG A 76 -6.13 -10.89 -3.14
C ARG A 76 -5.34 -9.88 -2.31
N VAL A 77 -5.81 -8.63 -2.28
CA VAL A 77 -5.24 -7.57 -1.46
C VAL A 77 -6.07 -7.41 -0.20
N VAL A 78 -5.40 -7.36 0.96
CA VAL A 78 -6.03 -7.15 2.26
C VAL A 78 -5.43 -5.89 2.88
N PRO A 79 -6.24 -4.96 3.42
CA PRO A 79 -5.74 -3.86 4.20
C PRO A 79 -5.02 -4.40 5.44
N SER A 80 -3.81 -3.94 5.69
CA SER A 80 -3.01 -4.43 6.81
C SER A 80 -2.26 -3.31 7.49
N ARG A 81 -1.98 -3.52 8.79
CA ARG A 81 -1.07 -2.68 9.58
C ARG A 81 0.11 -3.50 10.07
N LYS A 82 1.22 -2.81 10.35
CA LYS A 82 2.37 -3.43 11.00
C LYS A 82 2.09 -3.56 12.49
N GLU A 83 2.34 -4.74 13.04
CA GLU A 83 2.19 -5.03 14.46
C GLU A 83 3.26 -6.03 14.90
N ARG A 84 3.70 -5.93 16.17
CA ARG A 84 4.75 -6.81 16.70
C ARG A 84 4.16 -8.16 17.01
N LEU A 85 4.90 -9.25 16.78
CA LEU A 85 4.42 -10.60 17.05
C LEU A 85 3.95 -10.81 18.49
N VAL A 86 4.62 -10.18 19.46
CA VAL A 86 4.29 -10.29 20.88
C VAL A 86 3.00 -9.59 21.28
N ASP A 87 2.48 -8.69 20.45
CA ASP A 87 1.22 -7.98 20.70
C ASP A 87 0.02 -8.71 20.09
N LEU A 88 0.24 -9.82 19.37
CA LEU A 88 -0.79 -10.56 18.67
C LEU A 88 -1.42 -11.64 19.56
N ASP A 89 -2.72 -11.80 19.40
CA ASP A 89 -3.43 -12.97 19.92
C ASP A 89 -3.19 -14.22 19.05
N GLU A 90 -3.68 -15.38 19.53
CA GLU A 90 -3.47 -16.66 18.84
C GLU A 90 -4.12 -16.71 17.43
N GLU A 91 -5.27 -16.05 17.25
CA GLU A 91 -5.96 -16.01 15.96
C GLU A 91 -5.15 -15.17 14.95
N GLN A 92 -4.67 -14.00 15.38
CA GLN A 92 -3.82 -13.12 14.59
C GLN A 92 -2.47 -13.75 14.26
N LEU A 93 -1.85 -14.47 15.22
CA LEU A 93 -0.64 -15.25 14.96
C LEU A 93 -0.88 -16.30 13.88
N ALA A 94 -1.97 -17.07 13.99
CA ALA A 94 -2.30 -18.09 13.01
C ALA A 94 -2.52 -17.52 11.60
N GLU A 95 -3.14 -16.33 11.51
CA GLU A 95 -3.35 -15.59 10.26
C GLU A 95 -2.03 -15.27 9.56
N VAL A 96 -1.04 -14.77 10.31
CA VAL A 96 0.31 -14.45 9.78
C VAL A 96 1.21 -15.69 9.66
N GLY A 97 0.68 -16.89 9.91
CA GLY A 97 1.41 -18.15 9.82
C GLY A 97 2.43 -18.33 10.94
N CYS A 98 2.18 -17.72 12.10
CA CYS A 98 2.94 -17.90 13.33
C CYS A 98 2.09 -18.57 14.40
N PHE A 99 2.72 -19.06 15.45
CA PHE A 99 2.06 -19.53 16.65
C PHE A 99 3.02 -19.41 17.84
N VAL A 100 2.48 -19.49 19.05
CA VAL A 100 3.23 -19.43 20.29
C VAL A 100 3.02 -20.72 21.08
N GLU A 101 4.11 -21.26 21.63
CA GLU A 101 4.10 -22.44 22.48
C GLU A 101 4.84 -22.16 23.78
N ILE A 102 4.53 -22.91 24.82
CA ILE A 102 5.31 -22.94 26.06
C ILE A 102 6.32 -24.07 25.92
N ASP A 103 7.61 -23.78 26.09
CA ASP A 103 8.65 -24.79 26.05
C ASP A 103 8.78 -25.58 27.36
N ALA A 104 9.75 -26.51 27.43
CA ALA A 104 9.96 -27.36 28.61
C ALA A 104 10.38 -26.57 29.86
N ASP A 105 10.89 -25.35 29.69
CA ASP A 105 11.33 -24.47 30.76
C ASP A 105 10.20 -23.52 31.23
N GLY A 106 9.05 -23.54 30.54
CA GLY A 106 7.90 -22.68 30.85
C GLY A 106 7.92 -21.35 30.11
N GLU A 107 8.85 -21.14 29.16
CA GLU A 107 9.02 -19.89 28.44
C GLU A 107 8.19 -19.86 27.15
N LEU A 108 7.73 -18.67 26.76
CA LEU A 108 7.00 -18.48 25.51
C LEU A 108 7.95 -18.47 24.31
N VAL A 109 7.69 -19.36 23.36
CA VAL A 109 8.48 -19.52 22.12
C VAL A 109 7.57 -19.30 20.92
N TYR A 110 7.90 -18.27 20.13
CA TYR A 110 7.22 -17.97 18.87
C TYR A 110 7.84 -18.77 17.73
N ARG A 111 6.99 -19.36 16.89
CA ARG A 111 7.40 -20.16 15.74
C ARG A 111 6.62 -19.80 14.49
N GLU A 112 7.27 -19.91 13.36
CA GLU A 112 6.62 -19.92 12.05
C GLU A 112 5.93 -21.27 11.81
N ARG A 113 5.00 -21.32 10.85
CA ARG A 113 4.27 -22.53 10.45
C ARG A 113 5.17 -23.71 10.05
N ASN A 114 6.40 -23.44 9.62
CA ASN A 114 7.41 -24.46 9.30
C ASN A 114 8.13 -25.03 10.55
N GLY A 115 7.79 -24.57 11.76
CA GLY A 115 8.39 -24.94 13.04
C GLY A 115 9.64 -24.13 13.42
N ARG A 116 10.11 -23.23 12.56
CA ARG A 116 11.29 -22.38 12.80
C ARG A 116 11.02 -21.42 13.95
N ARG A 117 11.92 -21.42 14.94
CA ARG A 117 11.87 -20.50 16.08
C ARG A 117 12.20 -19.08 15.61
N ILE A 118 11.49 -18.11 16.16
CA ILE A 118 11.71 -16.68 15.96
C ILE A 118 12.52 -16.20 17.17
N GLU A 119 13.75 -15.73 16.95
CA GLU A 119 14.69 -15.39 18.04
C GLU A 119 14.34 -14.08 18.75
N ASP A 120 13.93 -13.04 18.01
CA ASP A 120 13.59 -11.71 18.55
C ASP A 120 12.12 -11.34 18.26
N PRO A 121 11.13 -12.02 18.87
CA PRO A 121 9.71 -11.78 18.56
C PRO A 121 9.27 -10.35 18.91
N GLU A 122 9.90 -9.70 19.90
CA GLU A 122 9.60 -8.31 20.28
C GLU A 122 9.97 -7.28 19.20
N ARG A 123 10.93 -7.60 18.32
CA ARG A 123 11.37 -6.74 17.23
C ARG A 123 10.83 -7.17 15.87
N HIS A 124 10.12 -8.29 15.83
CA HIS A 124 9.59 -8.84 14.61
C HIS A 124 8.20 -8.26 14.34
N GLU A 125 8.12 -7.41 13.30
CA GLU A 125 6.87 -6.84 12.83
C GLU A 125 6.29 -7.66 11.67
N VAL A 126 4.99 -7.93 11.73
CA VAL A 126 4.23 -8.60 10.69
C VAL A 126 3.06 -7.73 10.23
N PHE A 127 2.53 -8.02 9.05
CA PHE A 127 1.30 -7.40 8.56
C PHE A 127 0.09 -8.19 9.06
N VAL A 128 -0.76 -7.51 9.83
CA VAL A 128 -2.02 -8.07 10.32
C VAL A 128 -3.18 -7.38 9.62
N SER A 129 -4.20 -8.14 9.24
CA SER A 129 -5.41 -7.58 8.64
C SER A 129 -6.03 -6.51 9.52
N CYS A 130 -6.50 -5.43 8.89
CA CYS A 130 -7.23 -4.37 9.57
C CYS A 130 -8.48 -3.99 8.79
N LEU A 131 -9.39 -3.29 9.47
CA LEU A 131 -10.52 -2.66 8.79
C LEU A 131 -9.99 -1.66 7.77
N ASP A 132 -10.58 -1.67 6.57
CA ASP A 132 -10.24 -0.70 5.53
C ASP A 132 -10.73 0.69 5.98
N PRO A 133 -9.83 1.66 6.23
CA PRO A 133 -10.26 3.02 6.54
C PRO A 133 -10.81 3.75 5.31
N ILE A 134 -10.59 3.22 4.10
CA ILE A 134 -11.01 3.84 2.85
C ILE A 134 -12.47 3.46 2.59
N PRO A 135 -13.37 4.45 2.48
CA PRO A 135 -14.77 4.18 2.24
C PRO A 135 -14.95 3.49 0.88
N SER A 136 -15.70 2.39 0.89
CA SER A 136 -16.07 1.62 -0.30
C SER A 136 -17.09 2.35 -1.18
N GLN A 137 -17.79 3.35 -0.64
CA GLN A 137 -18.66 4.25 -1.39
C GLN A 137 -17.94 5.59 -1.57
N HIS A 138 -17.84 6.08 -2.81
CA HIS A 138 -17.19 7.34 -3.22
C HIS A 138 -17.63 8.61 -2.46
N GLN A 139 -18.58 8.51 -1.53
CA GLN A 139 -19.24 9.62 -0.85
C GLN A 139 -18.29 10.42 0.06
N ASN A 140 -17.23 9.82 0.60
CA ASN A 140 -16.35 10.47 1.59
C ASN A 140 -14.90 10.67 1.13
N ALA A 141 -14.55 10.29 -0.10
CA ALA A 141 -13.21 10.52 -0.65
C ALA A 141 -12.98 11.98 -1.07
N ASN A 142 -14.04 12.79 -1.13
CA ASN A 142 -13.99 14.19 -1.51
C ASN A 142 -14.65 15.08 -0.44
N GLN A 143 -13.88 16.06 0.04
CA GLN A 143 -14.22 17.24 0.87
C GLN A 143 -14.08 17.20 2.40
N ASP A 144 -14.38 16.12 3.13
CA ASP A 144 -14.35 16.15 4.61
C ASP A 144 -13.12 15.51 5.29
N THR A 145 -12.21 14.92 4.53
CA THR A 145 -10.87 14.60 5.06
C THR A 145 -9.94 15.73 4.63
N PRO A 146 -9.41 16.57 5.54
CA PRO A 146 -8.46 17.60 5.14
C PRO A 146 -7.29 16.89 4.46
N PRO A 147 -6.88 17.31 3.25
CA PRO A 147 -5.64 16.80 2.68
C PRO A 147 -4.55 17.17 3.68
N ARG A 148 -3.98 16.17 4.38
CA ARG A 148 -2.62 16.32 4.89
C ARG A 148 -1.78 16.52 3.64
N GLY A 149 -1.55 17.78 3.30
CA GLY A 149 -0.85 18.17 2.10
C GLY A 149 0.41 17.34 1.98
N PHE A 150 0.66 16.81 0.78
CA PHE A 150 1.97 16.28 0.46
C PHE A 150 2.99 17.36 0.84
N PRO A 151 4.03 17.06 1.63
CA PRO A 151 5.10 18.03 1.83
C PRO A 151 5.63 18.42 0.46
N ALA A 152 5.52 19.72 0.12
CA ALA A 152 6.10 20.24 -1.09
C ALA A 152 7.62 19.99 -1.02
N PRO A 153 8.26 19.47 -2.08
CA PRO A 153 9.71 19.38 -2.11
C PRO A 153 10.28 20.80 -1.99
N THR A 154 10.93 21.07 -0.86
CA THR A 154 11.76 22.26 -0.67
C THR A 154 12.98 22.09 -1.56
N TRP A 155 12.96 22.74 -2.73
CA TRP A 155 14.17 22.98 -3.50
C TRP A 155 14.93 24.13 -2.83
N GLY A 156 16.09 23.81 -2.27
CA GLY A 156 17.12 24.78 -1.88
C GLY A 156 18.15 24.97 -2.99
#